data_AF-A0AAW0GH48-F1
#
_entry.id   AF-A0AAW0GH48-F1
#
_cell.length_a   1.000
_cell.length_b   1.000
_cell.length_c   1.000
_cell.angle_alpha   90.00
_cell.angle_beta   90.00
_cell.angle_gamma   90.00
#
_symmetry.space_group_name_H-M   'P 1'
#
loop_
_entity.id
_entity.type
_entity.pdbx_description
1 polymer ?
#
loop_
_entity_poly.entity_id
_entity_poly.type
_entity_poly.pdbx_seq_one_letter_code
_entity_poly.pdbx_strand_id
1 'polypeptide(L)'
;MIIQLDTTSLPDSSTASTIPDGDYVIYSRALSNFGQKLAISFNGNDTYATLKPLGYSQDQIWTLRNYNGRTLSVSPRCSLHLQAAWGSEGVKVMPEGNYVWTFTNNGEGFIIQDGDMTKYWGVSFANSSTNITIGDDDGQPGHRWILEKL
;
A
#
# COMPACT_ATOMS: atom_id res chain seq x y z
N MET A 1 34.95 11.10 -41.70
CA MET A 1 34.63 11.62 -40.35
C MET A 1 33.19 12.08 -40.40
N ILE A 2 32.27 11.23 -39.95
CA ILE A 2 30.84 11.54 -39.81
C ILE A 2 30.51 11.20 -38.37
N ILE A 3 30.00 12.19 -37.65
CA ILE A 3 29.72 12.15 -36.22
C ILE A 3 28.42 11.36 -36.03
N GLN A 4 28.51 10.27 -35.29
CA GLN A 4 27.36 9.48 -34.86
C GLN A 4 26.66 10.27 -33.74
N LEU A 5 25.43 10.72 -33.98
CA LEU A 5 24.59 11.33 -32.96
C LEU A 5 24.11 10.22 -32.03
N ASP A 6 24.71 10.18 -30.85
CA ASP A 6 24.29 9.35 -29.73
C ASP A 6 22.92 9.84 -29.25
N THR A 7 21.87 9.11 -29.63
CA THR A 7 20.53 9.32 -29.08
C THR A 7 20.42 8.47 -27.83
N THR A 8 21.07 8.93 -26.76
CA THR A 8 20.74 8.50 -25.40
C THR A 8 19.34 9.05 -25.08
N SER A 9 18.31 8.30 -25.47
CA SER A 9 16.99 8.46 -24.90
C SER A 9 17.13 8.24 -23.39
N LEU A 10 16.86 9.30 -22.63
CA LEU A 10 16.71 9.27 -21.18
C LEU A 10 15.85 8.07 -20.79
N PRO A 11 16.16 7.32 -19.72
CA PRO A 11 15.28 6.28 -19.25
C PRO A 11 13.94 6.90 -18.88
N ASP A 12 12.90 6.44 -19.57
CA ASP A 12 11.51 6.71 -19.23
C ASP A 12 11.31 6.35 -17.75
N SER A 13 11.04 7.36 -16.92
CA SER A 13 10.97 7.22 -15.46
C SER A 13 9.62 6.64 -15.02
N SER A 14 9.12 5.63 -15.73
CA SER A 14 8.03 4.77 -15.28
C SER A 14 8.64 3.53 -14.63
N THR A 15 9.21 3.70 -13.44
CA THR A 15 9.76 2.56 -12.69
C THR A 15 8.65 1.55 -12.46
N ALA A 16 8.80 0.36 -13.06
CA ALA A 16 8.05 -0.82 -12.71
C ALA A 16 8.00 -0.98 -11.18
N SER A 17 6.88 -1.47 -10.64
CA SER A 17 6.76 -1.82 -9.23
C SER A 17 7.88 -2.79 -8.87
N THR A 18 8.84 -2.32 -8.08
CA THR A 18 10.02 -3.09 -7.65
C THR A 18 9.70 -4.06 -6.53
N ILE A 19 8.45 -4.12 -6.08
CA ILE A 19 7.99 -4.99 -5.00
C ILE A 19 7.72 -6.38 -5.59
N PRO A 20 8.49 -7.41 -5.20
CA PRO A 20 8.22 -8.77 -5.64
C PRO A 20 6.90 -9.28 -5.07
N ASP A 21 6.24 -10.17 -5.79
CA ASP A 21 5.10 -10.91 -5.26
C ASP A 21 5.46 -11.61 -3.94
N GLY A 22 4.49 -11.68 -3.02
CA GLY A 22 4.67 -12.37 -1.75
C GLY A 22 3.74 -11.87 -0.65
N ASP A 23 3.99 -12.39 0.55
CA ASP A 23 3.27 -12.04 1.75
C ASP A 23 4.03 -10.98 2.53
N TYR A 24 3.30 -9.98 2.99
CA TYR A 24 3.84 -8.80 3.65
C TYR A 24 3.01 -8.43 4.86
N VAL A 25 3.66 -7.85 5.87
CA VAL A 25 2.97 -6.98 6.81
C VAL A 25 3.19 -5.53 6.38
N ILE A 26 2.10 -4.78 6.31
CA ILE A 26 2.10 -3.36 5.97
C ILE A 26 1.75 -2.59 7.24
N TYR A 27 2.65 -1.74 7.72
CA TYR A 27 2.41 -1.00 8.96
C TYR A 27 2.78 0.48 8.84
N SER A 28 2.07 1.31 9.60
CA SER A 28 2.23 2.76 9.61
C SER A 28 3.63 3.12 10.12
N ARG A 29 4.26 4.11 9.48
CA ARG A 29 5.47 4.74 10.00
C ARG A 29 5.18 5.58 11.23
N ALA A 30 3.99 6.20 11.31
CA ALA A 30 3.52 6.83 12.54
C ALA A 30 3.26 5.76 13.61
N LEU A 31 3.80 5.99 14.81
CA LEU A 31 3.53 5.17 15.99
C LEU A 31 2.26 5.63 16.68
N SER A 32 1.66 4.75 17.48
CA SER A 32 0.60 5.15 18.40
C SER A 32 1.09 6.07 19.51
N ASN A 33 0.14 6.68 20.23
CA ASN A 33 0.43 7.48 21.43
C ASN A 33 1.18 6.70 22.53
N PHE A 34 1.19 5.37 22.45
CA PHE A 34 1.94 4.48 23.36
C PHE A 34 3.25 3.95 22.73
N GLY A 35 3.68 4.49 21.58
CA GLY A 35 4.90 4.07 20.89
C GLY A 35 4.79 2.74 20.14
N GLN A 36 3.60 2.17 20.02
CA GLN A 36 3.40 0.89 19.32
C GLN A 36 3.38 1.08 17.81
N LYS A 37 4.02 0.16 17.07
CA LYS A 37 3.83 -0.01 15.63
C LYS A 37 2.41 -0.50 15.36
N LEU A 38 1.76 0.04 14.32
CA LEU A 38 0.39 -0.30 13.96
C LEU A 38 0.32 -0.85 12.54
N ALA A 39 -0.15 -2.09 12.39
CA ALA A 39 -0.30 -2.78 11.12
C ALA A 39 -1.70 -2.64 10.54
N ILE A 40 -1.78 -2.53 9.21
CA ILE A 40 -3.03 -2.64 8.47
C ILE A 40 -3.58 -4.05 8.67
N SER A 41 -4.81 -4.15 9.15
CA SER A 41 -5.47 -5.40 9.52
C SER A 41 -6.80 -5.54 8.79
N PHE A 42 -7.02 -6.73 8.25
CA PHE A 42 -8.28 -7.18 7.67
C PHE A 42 -9.33 -7.40 8.77
N ASN A 43 -10.57 -6.96 8.51
CA ASN A 43 -11.68 -7.05 9.48
C ASN A 43 -12.92 -7.77 8.96
N GLY A 44 -12.81 -8.46 7.82
CA GLY A 44 -13.92 -9.18 7.20
C GLY A 44 -14.30 -8.67 5.81
N ASN A 45 -15.08 -9.46 5.09
CA ASN A 45 -15.60 -9.10 3.78
C ASN A 45 -16.56 -7.90 3.89
N ASP A 46 -16.48 -6.99 2.94
CA ASP A 46 -17.25 -5.74 2.87
C ASP A 46 -17.04 -4.81 4.08
N THR A 47 -15.87 -4.89 4.73
CA THR A 47 -15.49 -4.03 5.86
C THR A 47 -14.25 -3.21 5.55
N TYR A 48 -14.05 -2.13 6.31
CA TYR A 48 -12.86 -1.29 6.21
C TYR A 48 -11.68 -1.93 6.93
N ALA A 49 -10.52 -1.89 6.27
CA ALA A 49 -9.25 -2.24 6.91
C ALA A 49 -8.93 -1.20 7.99
N THR A 50 -8.39 -1.66 9.13
CA THR A 50 -8.04 -0.78 10.24
C THR A 50 -6.61 -1.01 10.71
N LEU A 51 -6.08 -0.06 11.47
CA LEU A 51 -4.86 -0.28 12.24
C LEU A 51 -5.10 -1.15 13.48
N LYS A 52 -4.19 -2.08 13.76
CA LYS A 52 -4.08 -2.78 15.05
C LYS A 52 -2.60 -2.84 15.47
N PRO A 53 -2.27 -3.01 16.76
CA PRO A 53 -0.90 -3.26 17.19
C PRO A 53 -0.26 -4.38 16.37
N LEU A 54 0.94 -4.13 15.86
CA LEU A 54 1.68 -5.10 15.05
C LEU A 54 1.92 -6.38 15.86
N GLY A 55 1.40 -7.50 15.38
CA GLY A 55 1.47 -8.81 16.00
C GLY A 55 1.63 -9.98 15.03
N TYR A 56 1.71 -9.71 13.71
CA TYR A 56 1.90 -10.72 12.66
C TYR A 56 0.80 -11.79 12.62
N SER A 57 -0.41 -11.44 13.07
CA SER A 57 -1.58 -12.31 12.98
C SER A 57 -2.06 -12.45 11.54
N GLN A 58 -2.82 -13.51 11.23
CA GLN A 58 -3.26 -13.81 9.86
C GLN A 58 -4.07 -12.69 9.18
N ASP A 59 -4.74 -11.85 9.97
CA ASP A 59 -5.46 -10.66 9.48
C ASP A 59 -4.52 -9.48 9.18
N GLN A 60 -3.28 -9.49 9.63
CA GLN A 60 -2.26 -8.46 9.35
C GLN A 60 -1.36 -8.80 8.16
N ILE A 61 -1.49 -10.00 7.61
CA ILE A 61 -0.67 -10.46 6.49
C ILE A 61 -1.45 -10.23 5.20
N TRP A 62 -0.81 -9.53 4.27
CA TRP A 62 -1.35 -9.17 2.97
C TRP A 62 -0.48 -9.76 1.87
N THR A 63 -1.11 -10.45 0.93
CA THR A 63 -0.48 -10.94 -0.29
C THR A 63 -0.49 -9.82 -1.33
N LEU A 64 0.69 -9.40 -1.76
CA LEU A 64 0.91 -8.47 -2.86
C LEU A 64 1.18 -9.26 -4.13
N ARG A 65 0.46 -8.94 -5.21
CA ARG A 65 0.68 -9.54 -6.53
C ARG A 65 0.73 -8.49 -7.62
N ASN A 66 1.73 -8.59 -8.47
CA ASN A 66 1.88 -7.77 -9.65
C ASN A 66 0.66 -7.93 -10.58
N TYR A 67 0.04 -6.81 -10.93
CA TYR A 67 -1.08 -6.77 -11.86
C TYR A 67 -0.64 -6.47 -13.31
N ASN A 68 0.24 -5.48 -13.50
CA ASN A 68 0.64 -5.01 -14.84
C ASN A 68 2.05 -4.40 -14.93
N GLY A 69 2.95 -4.77 -14.03
CA GLY A 69 4.30 -4.23 -13.93
C GLY A 69 4.39 -2.89 -13.22
N ARG A 70 3.29 -2.15 -13.05
CA ARG A 70 3.25 -0.86 -12.34
C ARG A 70 2.42 -0.92 -11.06
N THR A 71 1.31 -1.63 -11.10
CA THR A 71 0.34 -1.70 -10.00
C THR A 71 0.29 -3.09 -9.40
N LEU A 72 -0.10 -3.16 -8.14
CA LEU A 72 -0.22 -4.38 -7.36
C LEU A 72 -1.67 -4.54 -6.90
N SER A 73 -2.16 -5.77 -6.93
CA SER A 73 -3.33 -6.15 -6.13
C SER A 73 -2.88 -6.44 -4.68
N VAL A 74 -3.74 -6.12 -3.72
CA VAL A 74 -3.48 -6.28 -2.28
C VAL A 74 -4.61 -7.12 -1.70
N SER A 75 -4.31 -8.35 -1.27
CA SER A 75 -5.32 -9.30 -0.79
C SER A 75 -4.98 -9.78 0.63
N PRO A 76 -5.94 -9.93 1.56
CA PRO A 76 -5.64 -10.52 2.86
C PRO A 76 -5.21 -11.99 2.68
N ARG A 77 -4.13 -12.39 3.35
CA ARG A 77 -3.55 -13.75 3.17
C ARG A 77 -4.52 -14.87 3.50
N CYS A 78 -5.37 -14.63 4.50
CA CYS A 78 -6.41 -15.54 4.95
C CYS A 78 -7.66 -15.57 4.05
N SER A 79 -7.76 -14.71 3.03
CA SER A 79 -8.90 -14.65 2.11
C SER A 79 -8.49 -14.08 0.75
N LEU A 80 -7.72 -14.85 -0.01
CA LEU A 80 -7.13 -14.43 -1.28
C LEU A 80 -8.12 -14.08 -2.40
N HIS A 81 -9.41 -14.41 -2.24
CA HIS A 81 -10.50 -14.06 -3.16
C HIS A 81 -11.10 -12.67 -2.86
N LEU A 82 -10.52 -11.95 -1.89
CA LEU A 82 -10.87 -10.58 -1.54
C LEU A 82 -9.67 -9.67 -1.84
N GLN A 83 -9.95 -8.41 -2.13
CA GLN A 83 -8.96 -7.39 -2.45
C GLN A 83 -9.25 -6.11 -1.69
N ALA A 84 -8.20 -5.39 -1.31
CA ALA A 84 -8.29 -4.02 -0.83
C ALA A 84 -8.74 -3.12 -1.99
N ALA A 85 -9.83 -2.42 -1.78
CA ALA A 85 -10.53 -1.61 -2.74
C ALA A 85 -10.80 -0.21 -2.18
N TRP A 86 -11.23 0.70 -3.04
CA TRP A 86 -11.61 2.05 -2.65
C TRP A 86 -13.09 2.09 -2.25
N GLY A 87 -13.35 2.24 -0.95
CA GLY A 87 -14.69 2.50 -0.40
C GLY A 87 -14.88 3.97 -0.02
N SER A 88 -16.13 4.35 0.30
CA SER A 88 -16.47 5.75 0.58
C SER A 88 -15.73 6.36 1.78
N GLU A 89 -15.27 5.54 2.72
CA GLU A 89 -14.53 5.97 3.92
C GLU A 89 -13.05 5.59 3.90
N GLY A 90 -12.56 4.96 2.84
CA GLY A 90 -11.17 4.52 2.72
C GLY A 90 -11.02 3.10 2.20
N VAL A 91 -10.01 2.37 2.70
CA VAL A 91 -9.67 1.04 2.20
C VAL A 91 -10.70 0.01 2.67
N LYS A 92 -11.57 -0.42 1.76
CA LYS A 92 -12.59 -1.44 1.99
C LYS A 92 -12.15 -2.76 1.36
N VAL A 93 -12.38 -3.89 2.02
CA VAL A 93 -12.00 -5.21 1.48
C VAL A 93 -13.22 -5.88 0.86
N MET A 94 -13.18 -6.13 -0.45
CA MET A 94 -14.31 -6.60 -1.25
C MET A 94 -13.90 -7.80 -2.12
N PRO A 95 -14.87 -8.57 -2.69
CA PRO A 95 -14.55 -9.59 -3.69
C PRO A 95 -13.66 -9.04 -4.81
N GLU A 96 -12.80 -9.88 -5.37
CA GLU A 96 -11.89 -9.50 -6.47
C GLU A 96 -12.62 -8.70 -7.57
N GLY A 97 -12.03 -7.57 -7.95
CA GLY A 97 -12.62 -6.62 -8.90
C GLY A 97 -11.60 -5.83 -9.71
N ASN A 98 -10.36 -6.33 -9.78
CA ASN A 98 -9.20 -5.63 -10.34
C ASN A 98 -8.88 -4.32 -9.62
N TYR A 99 -9.00 -4.32 -8.29
CA TYR A 99 -8.57 -3.18 -7.47
C TYR A 99 -7.04 -3.19 -7.34
N VAL A 100 -6.42 -2.09 -7.72
CA VAL A 100 -4.96 -2.00 -7.86
C VAL A 100 -4.41 -0.74 -7.23
N TRP A 101 -3.18 -0.86 -6.76
CA TRP A 101 -2.49 0.20 -6.03
C TRP A 101 -1.05 0.34 -6.52
N THR A 102 -0.57 1.57 -6.58
CA THR A 102 0.82 1.90 -6.88
C THR A 102 1.59 2.05 -5.57
N PHE A 103 2.77 1.44 -5.47
CA PHE A 103 3.63 1.56 -4.31
C PHE A 103 4.93 2.26 -4.70
N THR A 104 5.23 3.39 -4.05
CA THR A 104 6.40 4.21 -4.34
C THR A 104 7.23 4.40 -3.08
N ASN A 105 8.49 4.00 -3.09
CA ASN A 105 9.40 4.29 -1.98
C ASN A 105 10.13 5.62 -2.24
N ASN A 106 10.00 6.57 -1.32
CA ASN A 106 10.61 7.90 -1.42
C ASN A 106 11.81 8.10 -0.47
N GLY A 107 12.34 7.01 0.10
CA GLY A 107 13.44 7.04 1.09
C GLY A 107 12.96 7.20 2.54
N GLU A 108 11.72 7.66 2.75
CA GLU A 108 11.12 7.81 4.06
C GLU A 108 10.13 6.70 4.42
N GLY A 109 9.83 5.84 3.45
CA GLY A 109 8.83 4.79 3.53
C GLY A 109 8.14 4.63 2.18
N PHE A 110 7.19 3.73 2.13
CA PHE A 110 6.32 3.55 0.98
C PHE A 110 5.13 4.50 1.07
N ILE A 111 4.82 5.10 -0.06
CA ILE A 111 3.53 5.70 -0.34
C ILE A 111 2.72 4.66 -1.10
N ILE A 112 1.44 4.49 -0.73
CA ILE A 112 0.51 3.61 -1.43
C ILE A 112 -0.57 4.49 -2.05
N GLN A 113 -0.71 4.42 -3.36
CA GLN A 113 -1.60 5.29 -4.13
C GLN A 113 -2.55 4.48 -4.99
N ASP A 114 -3.64 5.09 -5.43
CA ASP A 114 -4.50 4.54 -6.48
C ASP A 114 -3.72 4.31 -7.80
N GLY A 115 -4.35 3.65 -8.76
CA GLY A 115 -3.75 3.35 -10.06
C GLY A 115 -3.32 4.60 -10.84
N ASP A 116 -4.04 5.71 -10.66
CA ASP A 116 -3.75 7.00 -11.31
C ASP A 116 -2.76 7.86 -10.51
N MET A 117 -2.32 7.42 -9.32
CA MET A 117 -1.38 8.11 -8.45
C MET A 117 -1.85 9.50 -7.99
N THR A 118 -3.15 9.64 -7.74
CA THR A 118 -3.80 10.89 -7.32
C THR A 118 -4.26 10.87 -5.86
N LYS A 119 -4.56 9.69 -5.30
CA LYS A 119 -5.01 9.51 -3.92
C LYS A 119 -4.16 8.51 -3.18
N TYR A 120 -4.08 8.70 -1.88
CA TYR A 120 -3.07 8.11 -1.01
C TYR A 120 -3.74 7.36 0.14
N TRP A 121 -3.23 6.18 0.45
CA TRP A 121 -3.59 5.50 1.69
C TRP A 121 -2.95 6.25 2.86
N GLY A 122 -3.76 6.51 3.88
CA GLY A 122 -3.35 7.28 5.04
C GLY A 122 -4.09 6.92 6.30
N VAL A 123 -3.64 7.53 7.39
CA VAL A 123 -4.39 7.64 8.64
C VAL A 123 -4.24 9.04 9.20
N SER A 124 -5.34 9.64 9.64
CA SER A 124 -5.33 10.94 10.31
C SER A 124 -4.69 10.86 11.70
N PHE A 125 -4.93 9.75 12.41
CA PHE A 125 -4.33 9.45 13.70
C PHE A 125 -3.93 7.98 13.76
N ALA A 126 -2.68 7.72 14.11
CA ALA A 126 -2.16 6.37 14.32
C ALA A 126 -2.69 5.79 15.66
N ASN A 127 -3.97 5.45 15.71
CA ASN A 127 -4.59 4.76 16.83
C ASN A 127 -5.07 3.37 16.39
N SER A 128 -5.18 2.45 17.35
CA SER A 128 -5.81 1.17 17.06
C SER A 128 -7.27 1.39 16.67
N SER A 129 -7.75 0.56 15.75
CA SER A 129 -9.09 0.57 15.17
C SER A 129 -9.38 1.77 14.27
N THR A 130 -8.40 2.64 13.98
CA THR A 130 -8.56 3.68 12.96
C THR A 130 -8.63 3.04 11.58
N ASN A 131 -9.64 3.42 10.79
CA ASN A 131 -9.77 3.04 9.38
C ASN A 131 -8.59 3.60 8.56
N ILE A 132 -8.13 2.85 7.57
CA ILE A 132 -7.20 3.38 6.57
C ILE A 132 -7.99 4.26 5.61
N THR A 133 -7.67 5.54 5.53
CA THR A 133 -8.33 6.50 4.65
C THR A 133 -7.70 6.49 3.26
N ILE A 134 -8.45 6.93 2.25
CA ILE A 134 -7.93 7.23 0.91
C ILE A 134 -8.22 8.69 0.61
N GLY A 135 -7.18 9.50 0.42
CA GLY A 135 -7.32 10.95 0.32
C GLY A 135 -6.10 11.64 -0.24
N ASP A 136 -5.96 12.94 0.05
CA ASP A 136 -4.77 13.70 -0.32
C ASP A 136 -3.62 13.40 0.66
N ASP A 137 -2.38 13.47 0.17
CA ASP A 137 -1.17 13.35 1.01
C ASP A 137 -0.75 14.74 1.51
N ASP A 138 -0.54 14.84 2.82
CA ASP A 138 -0.04 16.03 3.50
C ASP A 138 1.44 15.90 3.92
N GLY A 139 2.10 14.81 3.52
CA GLY A 139 3.49 14.51 3.84
C GLY A 139 3.70 13.96 5.26
N GLN A 140 2.62 13.74 6.04
CA GLN A 140 2.74 13.27 7.40
C GLN A 140 3.15 11.79 7.48
N PRO A 141 3.78 11.34 8.58
CA PRO A 141 4.15 9.94 8.77
C PRO A 141 2.97 8.95 8.70
N GLY A 142 1.73 9.41 8.89
CA GLY A 142 0.51 8.61 8.71
C GLY A 142 0.19 8.23 7.26
N HIS A 143 0.84 8.88 6.28
CA HIS A 143 0.77 8.59 4.85
C HIS A 143 2.03 7.84 4.35
N ARG A 144 2.85 7.35 5.27
CA ARG A 144 4.07 6.59 4.97
C ARG A 144 3.96 5.22 5.63
N TRP A 145 4.21 4.19 4.84
CA TRP A 145 4.06 2.80 5.20
C TRP A 145 5.40 2.09 5.17
N ILE A 146 5.55 1.10 6.04
CA ILE A 146 6.67 0.17 6.00
C ILE A 146 6.14 -1.17 5.53
N LEU A 147 6.82 -1.76 4.56
CA LEU A 147 6.54 -3.08 4.04
C LEU A 147 7.62 -4.03 4.56
N GLU A 148 7.19 -5.03 5.31
CA GLU A 148 8.04 -6.10 5.80
C GLU A 148 7.64 -7.40 5.11
N LYS A 149 8.56 -7.99 4.36
CA LYS A 149 8.34 -9.27 3.68
C LYS A 149 8.43 -10.42 4.69
N LEU A 150 7.53 -11.40 4.54
CA LEU A 150 7.51 -12.65 5.35
C LEU A 150 8.18 -13.82 4.63
#